data_AF-A0A7X6QDR1-F1
#
_entry.id   AF-A0A7X6QDR1-F1
#
_cell.length_a   1.000
_cell.length_b   1.000
_cell.length_c   1.000
_cell.angle_alpha   90.00
_cell.angle_beta   90.00
_cell.angle_gamma   90.00
#
_symmetry.space_group_name_H-M   'P 1'
#
loop_
_entity.id
_entity.type
_entity.pdbx_description
1 polymer ?
#
loop_
_entity_poly.entity_id
_entity_poly.type
_entity_poly.pdbx_seq_one_letter_code
_entity_poly.pdbx_strand_id
1 'polypeptide(L)'
;MTETEVKTIFDQYNREMDRVRCPYGRSGVRAQLDAYALAAVNLYGAVRREDLVMIFNRQNEAQTDAEEVYVLLLPLVLKKGHYAFYKEYLVHPIFFDDFVGADHLILAQAGKPLYVPDQEELLDYLCIDLVDNIHWEETLLFLLDTFGDSVEILIAFIEIREYMMFGDGFSELGPLMEKHGLLFEPDVLKSFFDLLVHAVNNTRIWENNGHTPAEMLEIMGSGPDKVIDFPRVQGAVKVGRNSPCPCGSGKKYKHCCARYELSGSAQISEAESLMFYETWMGLINFVDRHEHVTKRGIDPYNLDQKLIYKVRKVLWENPSLIDHYIRDMALPQEEIDLLRSWRTKFWIDKFLIVEYRDEYAVFLGTNSEGENRLYGVKGISEPVSSVVQSPLPVLVEAVLLPFKDKLIYDSFLKPLPVSFGDGARALFEEMHQKAKEYPVTTRLEEIT
;
A
#
# COMPACT_ATOMS: atom_id res chain seq x y z
N MET A 1 -18.33 -21.39 4.93
CA MET A 1 -18.60 -22.79 4.53
C MET A 1 -19.56 -23.42 5.54
N THR A 2 -20.18 -24.57 5.26
CA THR A 2 -20.92 -25.31 6.30
C THR A 2 -19.95 -26.13 7.17
N GLU A 3 -20.28 -26.35 8.46
CA GLU A 3 -19.44 -27.16 9.37
C GLU A 3 -19.14 -28.56 8.80
N THR A 4 -20.11 -29.17 8.10
CA THR A 4 -19.94 -30.48 7.46
C THR A 4 -18.91 -30.46 6.34
N GLU A 5 -18.89 -29.41 5.52
CA GLU A 5 -17.91 -29.26 4.42
C GLU A 5 -16.50 -29.05 4.98
N VAL A 6 -16.38 -28.19 5.99
CA VAL A 6 -15.13 -27.91 6.69
C VAL A 6 -14.53 -29.17 7.28
N LYS A 7 -15.34 -29.93 8.03
CA LYS A 7 -14.92 -31.21 8.61
C LYS A 7 -14.49 -32.22 7.54
N THR A 8 -15.23 -32.28 6.43
CA THR A 8 -14.88 -33.17 5.31
C THR A 8 -13.51 -32.85 4.74
N ILE A 9 -13.19 -31.56 4.57
CA ILE A 9 -11.88 -31.11 4.09
C ILE A 9 -10.78 -31.40 5.11
N PHE A 10 -11.02 -31.10 6.40
CA PHE A 10 -10.07 -31.40 7.45
C PHE A 10 -9.73 -32.90 7.47
N ASP A 11 -10.74 -33.76 7.50
CA ASP A 11 -10.59 -35.22 7.54
C ASP A 11 -9.92 -35.76 6.27
N GLN A 12 -10.13 -35.12 5.11
CA GLN A 12 -9.49 -35.48 3.84
C GLN A 12 -7.97 -35.35 3.91
N TYR A 13 -7.44 -34.29 4.52
CA TYR A 13 -6.00 -34.02 4.60
C TYR A 13 -5.35 -34.52 5.91
N ASN A 14 -6.15 -34.74 6.95
CA ASN A 14 -5.69 -35.13 8.29
C ASN A 14 -6.32 -36.48 8.68
N ARG A 15 -6.09 -37.51 7.86
CA ARG A 15 -6.77 -38.79 8.01
C ARG A 15 -6.33 -39.51 9.28
N GLU A 16 -7.25 -39.75 10.21
CA GLU A 16 -7.01 -40.52 11.44
C GLU A 16 -6.39 -41.91 11.16
N MET A 17 -6.73 -42.54 10.03
CA MET A 17 -6.19 -43.84 9.62
C MET A 17 -4.69 -43.82 9.26
N ASP A 18 -4.14 -42.66 8.92
CA ASP A 18 -2.72 -42.49 8.60
C ASP A 18 -1.88 -42.27 9.88
N ARG A 19 -2.53 -42.17 11.05
CA ARG A 19 -1.85 -41.94 12.33
C ARG A 19 -1.00 -43.16 12.71
N VAL A 20 0.32 -42.97 12.72
CA VAL A 20 1.28 -43.97 13.17
C VAL A 20 1.95 -43.60 14.50
N ARG A 21 2.54 -44.60 15.17
CA ARG A 21 3.41 -44.36 16.32
C ARG A 21 4.68 -43.65 15.82
N CYS A 22 5.17 -42.67 16.60
CA CYS A 22 6.43 -42.00 16.31
C CYS A 22 7.54 -43.03 16.05
N PRO A 23 8.23 -42.97 14.89
CA PRO A 23 9.32 -43.88 14.55
C PRO A 23 10.41 -43.91 15.62
N TYR A 24 11.04 -45.06 15.79
CA TYR A 24 12.11 -45.23 16.78
C TYR A 24 13.25 -44.24 16.52
N GLY A 25 13.72 -43.56 17.58
CA GLY A 25 14.79 -42.57 17.48
C GLY A 25 14.36 -41.17 16.99
N ARG A 26 13.11 -40.97 16.55
CA ARG A 26 12.63 -39.70 15.99
C ARG A 26 11.82 -38.85 16.97
N SER A 27 11.74 -39.24 18.25
CA SER A 27 10.97 -38.49 19.26
C SER A 27 11.51 -37.08 19.50
N GLY A 28 12.83 -36.90 19.49
CA GLY A 28 13.48 -35.59 19.62
C GLY A 28 13.22 -34.71 18.40
N VAL A 29 13.37 -35.28 17.21
CA VAL A 29 13.13 -34.57 15.95
C VAL A 29 11.67 -34.15 15.82
N ARG A 30 10.72 -35.00 16.21
CA ARG A 30 9.30 -34.65 16.26
C ARG A 30 9.04 -33.44 17.18
N ALA A 31 9.69 -33.37 18.34
CA ALA A 31 9.49 -32.26 19.27
C ALA A 31 10.02 -30.94 18.70
N GLN A 32 11.19 -30.97 18.04
CA GLN A 32 11.74 -29.80 17.36
C GLN A 32 10.89 -29.39 16.16
N LEU A 33 10.48 -30.37 15.34
CA LEU A 33 9.66 -30.11 14.16
C LEU A 33 8.27 -29.57 14.53
N ASP A 34 7.69 -29.99 15.65
CA ASP A 34 6.44 -29.43 16.20
C ASP A 34 6.60 -27.93 16.54
N ALA A 35 7.72 -27.55 17.16
CA ALA A 35 8.01 -26.15 17.45
C ALA A 35 8.20 -25.34 16.17
N TYR A 36 8.95 -25.87 15.20
CA TYR A 36 9.15 -25.22 13.90
C TYR A 36 7.84 -25.08 13.12
N ALA A 37 7.00 -26.11 13.12
CA ALA A 37 5.70 -26.06 12.46
C ALA A 37 4.80 -25.00 13.09
N LEU A 38 4.74 -24.94 14.42
CA LEU A 38 3.97 -23.94 15.15
C LEU A 38 4.46 -22.51 14.85
N ALA A 39 5.76 -22.27 14.98
CA ALA A 39 6.37 -20.99 14.64
C ALA A 39 6.11 -20.60 13.18
N ALA A 40 6.25 -21.53 12.25
CA ALA A 40 6.05 -21.28 10.83
C ALA A 40 4.59 -20.95 10.49
N VAL A 41 3.59 -21.64 11.06
CA VAL A 41 2.19 -21.25 10.81
C VAL A 41 1.83 -19.91 11.45
N ASN A 42 2.48 -19.50 12.53
CA ASN A 42 2.28 -18.18 13.13
C ASN A 42 2.96 -17.07 12.31
N LEU A 43 4.11 -17.33 11.71
CA LEU A 43 4.83 -16.36 10.87
C LEU A 43 4.26 -16.26 9.44
N TYR A 44 3.82 -17.38 8.85
CA TYR A 44 3.42 -17.43 7.45
C TYR A 44 1.91 -17.61 7.25
N GLY A 45 1.15 -18.02 8.27
CA GLY A 45 -0.28 -18.39 8.15
C GLY A 45 -0.50 -19.71 7.40
N ALA A 46 0.15 -19.88 6.26
CA ALA A 46 0.25 -21.12 5.49
C ALA A 46 1.70 -21.31 5.03
N VAL A 47 2.27 -22.50 5.27
CA VAL A 47 3.65 -22.83 4.90
C VAL A 47 3.68 -24.14 4.12
N ARG A 48 4.38 -24.19 2.98
CA ARG A 48 4.53 -25.44 2.23
C ARG A 48 5.36 -26.42 3.03
N ARG A 49 5.02 -27.71 2.96
CA ARG A 49 5.80 -28.76 3.63
C ARG A 49 7.28 -28.72 3.21
N GLU A 50 7.55 -28.48 1.92
CA GLU A 50 8.91 -28.38 1.41
C GLU A 50 9.69 -27.18 1.96
N ASP A 51 9.00 -26.05 2.16
CA ASP A 51 9.62 -24.85 2.73
C ASP A 51 9.94 -25.07 4.22
N LEU A 52 9.04 -25.72 4.97
CA LEU A 52 9.29 -26.13 6.35
C LEU A 52 10.49 -27.09 6.46
N VAL A 53 10.58 -28.07 5.56
CA VAL A 53 11.72 -29.00 5.47
C VAL A 53 13.00 -28.23 5.21
N MET A 54 13.01 -27.32 4.24
CA MET A 54 14.16 -26.48 3.92
C MET A 54 14.62 -25.69 5.14
N ILE A 55 13.72 -25.00 5.84
CA ILE A 55 14.04 -24.21 7.04
C ILE A 55 14.62 -25.12 8.12
N PHE A 56 13.93 -26.22 8.45
CA PHE A 56 14.34 -27.16 9.49
C PHE A 56 15.73 -27.75 9.23
N ASN A 57 15.95 -28.26 8.02
CA ASN A 57 17.19 -28.92 7.63
C ASN A 57 18.39 -27.96 7.57
N ARG A 58 18.14 -26.69 7.25
CA ARG A 58 19.19 -25.65 7.23
C ARG A 58 19.63 -25.25 8.64
N GLN A 59 18.75 -25.38 9.64
CA GLN A 59 18.96 -24.87 10.99
C GLN A 59 19.25 -25.98 12.04
N ASN A 60 19.13 -27.26 11.68
CA ASN A 60 19.31 -28.37 12.62
C ASN A 60 20.23 -29.46 12.06
N GLU A 61 20.99 -30.14 12.93
CA GLU A 61 21.77 -31.32 12.56
C GLU A 61 20.86 -32.49 12.11
N ALA A 62 19.74 -32.66 12.81
CA ALA A 62 18.73 -33.63 12.42
C ALA A 62 18.07 -33.17 11.11
N GLN A 63 17.92 -34.10 10.17
CA GLN A 63 17.28 -33.85 8.88
C GLN A 63 15.91 -34.54 8.83
N THR A 64 15.03 -34.03 7.98
CA THR A 64 13.69 -34.57 7.67
C THR A 64 13.38 -34.40 6.18
N ASP A 65 12.29 -35.03 5.72
CA ASP A 65 11.67 -34.80 4.41
C ASP A 65 10.16 -34.56 4.55
N ALA A 66 9.49 -34.18 3.44
CA ALA A 66 8.08 -33.78 3.45
C ALA A 66 7.10 -34.91 3.82
N GLU A 67 7.46 -36.17 3.55
CA GLU A 67 6.66 -37.33 3.94
C GLU A 67 6.83 -37.63 5.43
N GLU A 68 8.06 -37.51 5.94
CA GLU A 68 8.33 -37.65 7.35
C GLU A 68 7.69 -36.53 8.18
N VAL A 69 7.62 -35.30 7.66
CA VAL A 69 6.86 -34.20 8.30
C VAL A 69 5.40 -34.62 8.51
N TYR A 70 4.76 -35.19 7.49
CA TYR A 70 3.38 -35.67 7.60
C TYR A 70 3.25 -36.74 8.70
N VAL A 71 4.12 -37.75 8.66
CA VAL A 71 4.14 -38.87 9.61
C VAL A 71 4.36 -38.41 11.06
N LEU A 72 5.30 -37.49 11.28
CA LEU A 72 5.68 -37.04 12.62
C LEU A 72 4.66 -36.09 13.23
N LEU A 73 4.07 -35.20 12.42
CA LEU A 73 3.20 -34.14 12.90
C LEU A 73 1.70 -34.50 12.89
N LEU A 74 1.22 -35.41 12.03
CA LEU A 74 -0.20 -35.78 11.98
C LEU A 74 -0.78 -36.21 13.36
N PRO A 75 -0.09 -37.03 14.18
CA PRO A 75 -0.59 -37.34 15.52
C PRO A 75 -0.72 -36.12 16.44
N LEU A 76 0.06 -35.06 16.19
CA LEU A 76 0.01 -33.80 16.94
C LEU A 76 -1.09 -32.89 16.42
N VAL A 77 -1.32 -32.84 15.10
CA VAL A 77 -2.49 -32.16 14.50
C VAL A 77 -3.77 -32.68 15.15
N LEU A 78 -3.96 -34.00 15.15
CA LEU A 78 -5.18 -34.65 15.66
C LEU A 78 -5.35 -34.54 17.17
N LYS A 79 -4.25 -34.30 17.92
CA LYS A 79 -4.27 -34.23 19.38
C LYS A 79 -4.32 -32.80 19.92
N LYS A 80 -3.57 -31.88 19.32
CA LYS A 80 -3.35 -30.52 19.80
C LYS A 80 -4.11 -29.48 18.98
N GLY A 81 -4.25 -29.67 17.67
CA GLY A 81 -4.93 -28.73 16.79
C GLY A 81 -4.25 -27.37 16.63
N HIS A 82 -2.93 -27.28 16.83
CA HIS A 82 -2.20 -26.00 16.69
C HIS A 82 -1.89 -25.64 15.22
N TYR A 83 -2.07 -26.58 14.30
CA TYR A 83 -1.94 -26.44 12.85
C TYR A 83 -2.59 -27.66 12.21
N ALA A 84 -2.91 -27.60 10.92
CA ALA A 84 -3.44 -28.74 10.16
C ALA A 84 -2.79 -28.86 8.79
N PHE A 85 -2.80 -30.07 8.23
CA PHE A 85 -2.44 -30.26 6.84
C PHE A 85 -3.60 -29.82 5.94
N TYR A 86 -3.25 -29.11 4.88
CA TYR A 86 -4.17 -28.71 3.83
C TYR A 86 -3.44 -28.68 2.49
N LYS A 87 -3.82 -29.57 1.57
CA LYS A 87 -3.10 -29.79 0.30
C LYS A 87 -1.61 -30.04 0.56
N GLU A 88 -0.73 -29.16 0.08
CA GLU A 88 0.72 -29.25 0.21
C GLU A 88 1.27 -28.50 1.44
N TYR A 89 0.39 -27.87 2.22
CA TYR A 89 0.72 -26.88 3.25
C TYR A 89 0.39 -27.38 4.65
N LEU A 90 1.06 -26.78 5.64
CA LEU A 90 0.53 -26.65 6.99
C LEU A 90 -0.14 -25.27 7.10
N VAL A 91 -1.31 -25.22 7.72
CA VAL A 91 -2.10 -23.98 7.88
C VAL A 91 -2.41 -23.68 9.33
N HIS A 92 -2.49 -22.39 9.64
CA HIS A 92 -2.82 -21.84 10.95
C HIS A 92 -4.26 -22.18 11.38
N PRO A 93 -4.55 -22.35 12.68
CA PRO A 93 -5.89 -22.70 13.19
C PRO A 93 -7.03 -21.76 12.78
N ILE A 94 -6.73 -20.50 12.44
CA ILE A 94 -7.72 -19.53 11.96
C ILE A 94 -8.50 -20.01 10.72
N PHE A 95 -7.91 -20.92 9.93
CA PHE A 95 -8.55 -21.48 8.74
C PHE A 95 -9.33 -22.76 9.00
N PHE A 96 -9.37 -23.26 10.25
CA PHE A 96 -10.05 -24.53 10.56
C PHE A 96 -11.55 -24.46 10.36
N ASP A 97 -12.14 -23.25 10.37
CA ASP A 97 -13.55 -23.02 10.09
C ASP A 97 -13.80 -22.49 8.65
N ASP A 98 -12.73 -22.14 7.93
CA ASP A 98 -12.80 -21.65 6.55
C ASP A 98 -11.51 -21.91 5.74
N PHE A 99 -11.45 -23.08 5.10
CA PHE A 99 -10.34 -23.43 4.22
C PHE A 99 -10.31 -22.62 2.92
N VAL A 100 -11.39 -21.90 2.56
CA VAL A 100 -11.35 -20.96 1.42
C VAL A 100 -10.44 -19.77 1.75
N GLY A 101 -10.43 -19.32 3.01
CA GLY A 101 -9.48 -18.32 3.49
C GLY A 101 -8.02 -18.75 3.30
N ALA A 102 -7.71 -20.03 3.56
CA ALA A 102 -6.37 -20.57 3.31
C ALA A 102 -6.01 -20.53 1.82
N ASP A 103 -6.96 -20.84 0.92
CA ASP A 103 -6.75 -20.73 -0.52
C ASP A 103 -6.49 -19.29 -0.98
N HIS A 104 -7.20 -18.31 -0.40
CA HIS A 104 -6.96 -16.90 -0.68
C HIS A 104 -5.56 -16.45 -0.23
N LEU A 105 -5.13 -16.86 0.97
CA LEU A 105 -3.79 -16.55 1.47
C LEU A 105 -2.71 -17.17 0.58
N ILE A 106 -2.83 -18.46 0.25
CA ILE A 106 -1.88 -19.17 -0.61
C ILE A 106 -1.79 -18.49 -1.99
N LEU A 107 -2.92 -18.02 -2.54
CA LEU A 107 -2.93 -17.24 -3.78
C LEU A 107 -2.22 -15.88 -3.63
N ALA A 108 -2.41 -15.18 -2.50
CA ALA A 108 -1.76 -13.89 -2.24
C ALA A 108 -0.23 -14.01 -2.03
N GLN A 109 0.22 -15.16 -1.52
CA GLN A 109 1.62 -15.52 -1.32
C GLN A 109 2.34 -15.95 -2.62
N ALA A 110 1.58 -16.37 -3.63
CA ALA A 110 2.13 -16.97 -4.84
C ALA A 110 3.07 -16.00 -5.59
N GLY A 111 4.27 -16.49 -5.94
CA GLY A 111 5.26 -15.73 -6.70
C GLY A 111 6.09 -14.73 -5.88
N LYS A 112 5.85 -14.62 -4.57
CA LYS A 112 6.67 -13.82 -3.66
C LYS A 112 7.81 -14.67 -3.07
N PRO A 113 8.98 -14.08 -2.77
CA PRO A 113 10.05 -14.76 -2.04
C PRO A 113 9.56 -15.14 -0.63
N LEU A 114 10.17 -16.18 -0.05
CA LEU A 114 9.94 -16.59 1.32
C LEU A 114 10.97 -15.95 2.24
N TYR A 115 10.50 -15.27 3.29
CA TYR A 115 11.38 -14.83 4.36
C TYR A 115 11.86 -16.04 5.15
N VAL A 116 13.17 -16.15 5.41
CA VAL A 116 13.74 -17.24 6.21
C VAL A 116 14.56 -16.61 7.34
N PRO A 117 13.98 -16.46 8.55
CA PRO A 117 14.70 -15.97 9.72
C PRO A 117 15.80 -16.93 10.14
N ASP A 118 16.67 -16.50 11.05
CA ASP A 118 17.50 -17.45 11.78
C ASP A 118 16.65 -18.30 12.77
N GLN A 119 17.30 -19.25 13.45
CA GLN A 119 16.59 -20.17 14.33
C GLN A 119 16.02 -19.47 15.56
N GLU A 120 16.70 -18.47 16.10
CA GLU A 120 16.27 -17.78 17.32
C GLU A 120 15.04 -16.93 17.02
N GLU A 121 15.11 -16.10 15.96
CA GLU A 121 13.98 -15.28 15.51
C GLU A 121 12.78 -16.15 15.10
N LEU A 122 12.98 -17.29 14.43
CA LEU A 122 11.87 -18.17 14.09
C LEU A 122 11.13 -18.65 15.34
N LEU A 123 11.87 -19.05 16.38
CA LEU A 123 11.28 -19.62 17.58
C LEU A 123 10.58 -18.59 18.48
N ASP A 124 10.84 -17.29 18.29
CA ASP A 124 10.04 -16.23 18.93
C ASP A 124 8.57 -16.29 18.50
N TYR A 125 8.29 -16.76 17.27
CA TYR A 125 6.94 -16.98 16.76
C TYR A 125 6.21 -18.17 17.40
N LEU A 126 6.79 -18.87 18.38
CA LEU A 126 6.03 -19.79 19.23
C LEU A 126 4.98 -19.07 20.09
N CYS A 127 5.19 -17.78 20.36
CA CYS A 127 4.26 -16.92 21.09
C CYS A 127 3.71 -15.85 20.14
N ILE A 128 2.41 -15.95 19.81
CA ILE A 128 1.75 -15.05 18.84
C ILE A 128 1.72 -13.59 19.32
N ASP A 129 1.79 -13.39 20.64
CA ASP A 129 1.67 -12.08 21.28
C ASP A 129 3.02 -11.35 21.40
N LEU A 130 4.15 -12.01 21.11
CA LEU A 130 5.47 -11.51 21.50
C LEU A 130 6.23 -10.76 20.40
N VAL A 131 5.86 -10.89 19.13
CA VAL A 131 6.73 -10.41 18.04
C VAL A 131 6.28 -9.06 17.51
N ASP A 132 6.65 -8.04 18.27
CA ASP A 132 6.60 -6.64 17.84
C ASP A 132 7.97 -6.14 17.39
N ASN A 133 7.96 -5.28 16.38
CA ASN A 133 9.14 -4.50 16.00
C ASN A 133 9.28 -3.28 16.94
N ILE A 134 10.49 -2.69 16.95
CA ILE A 134 10.82 -1.52 17.79
C ILE A 134 9.88 -0.32 17.58
N HIS A 135 9.22 -0.19 16.43
CA HIS A 135 8.34 0.94 16.16
C HIS A 135 6.98 0.82 16.86
N TRP A 136 6.55 -0.40 17.21
CA TRP A 136 5.40 -0.58 18.11
C TRP A 136 5.74 -0.08 19.52
N GLU A 137 6.96 -0.31 19.99
CA GLU A 137 7.44 0.26 21.25
C GLU A 137 7.52 1.79 21.17
N GLU A 138 8.05 2.36 20.09
CA GLU A 138 8.06 3.81 19.86
C GLU A 138 6.63 4.40 19.87
N THR A 139 5.67 3.69 19.29
CA THR A 139 4.25 4.08 19.29
C THR A 139 3.65 4.06 20.70
N LEU A 140 3.93 3.02 21.49
CA LEU A 140 3.49 2.92 22.88
C LEU A 140 4.11 4.04 23.73
N LEU A 141 5.42 4.25 23.63
CA LEU A 141 6.12 5.31 24.37
C LEU A 141 5.56 6.69 24.03
N PHE A 142 5.25 6.94 22.76
CA PHE A 142 4.61 8.17 22.33
C PHE A 142 3.23 8.37 22.97
N LEU A 143 2.39 7.32 23.04
CA LEU A 143 1.09 7.39 23.71
C LEU A 143 1.23 7.64 25.22
N LEU A 144 2.18 6.96 25.88
CA LEU A 144 2.45 7.14 27.30
C LEU A 144 2.97 8.55 27.62
N ASP A 145 3.82 9.13 26.76
CA ASP A 145 4.30 10.51 26.92
C ASP A 145 3.18 11.54 26.69
N THR A 146 2.30 11.27 25.73
CA THR A 146 1.23 12.21 25.34
C THR A 146 0.07 12.20 26.34
N PHE A 147 -0.36 11.03 26.82
CA PHE A 147 -1.58 10.89 27.65
C PHE A 147 -1.30 10.44 29.08
N GLY A 148 -0.04 10.13 29.42
CA GLY A 148 0.39 9.65 30.72
C GLY A 148 0.49 8.13 30.79
N ASP A 149 1.29 7.67 31.74
CA ASP A 149 1.49 6.24 32.03
C ASP A 149 0.29 5.69 32.82
N SER A 150 -0.63 5.04 32.10
CA SER A 150 -1.80 4.39 32.70
C SER A 150 -2.14 3.07 32.01
N VAL A 151 -2.86 2.21 32.75
CA VAL A 151 -3.34 0.92 32.23
C VAL A 151 -4.31 1.12 31.07
N GLU A 152 -5.10 2.19 31.09
CA GLU A 152 -6.04 2.55 30.04
C GLU A 152 -5.32 2.87 28.72
N ILE A 153 -4.19 3.57 28.77
CA ILE A 153 -3.39 3.85 27.58
C ILE A 153 -2.73 2.58 27.02
N LEU A 154 -2.27 1.68 27.90
CA LEU A 154 -1.76 0.39 27.46
C LEU A 154 -2.85 -0.45 26.78
N ILE A 155 -4.07 -0.47 27.32
CA ILE A 155 -5.22 -1.15 26.69
C ILE A 155 -5.55 -0.52 25.34
N ALA A 156 -5.58 0.82 25.26
CA ALA A 156 -5.82 1.53 24.01
C ALA A 156 -4.77 1.19 22.95
N PHE A 157 -3.49 1.14 23.33
CA PHE A 157 -2.40 0.74 22.45
C PHE A 157 -2.58 -0.70 21.95
N ILE A 158 -2.88 -1.64 22.84
CA ILE A 158 -3.08 -3.05 22.46
C ILE A 158 -4.24 -3.17 21.45
N GLU A 159 -5.38 -2.53 21.72
CA GLU A 159 -6.52 -2.57 20.79
C GLU A 159 -6.20 -1.91 19.45
N ILE A 160 -5.47 -0.78 19.45
CA ILE A 160 -5.03 -0.12 18.21
C ILE A 160 -4.09 -1.03 17.44
N ARG A 161 -3.09 -1.60 18.08
CA ARG A 161 -2.13 -2.52 17.46
C ARG A 161 -2.85 -3.72 16.84
N GLU A 162 -3.73 -4.38 17.58
CA GLU A 162 -4.51 -5.51 17.07
C GLU A 162 -5.37 -5.11 15.87
N TYR A 163 -6.06 -3.96 15.95
CA TYR A 163 -6.83 -3.43 14.84
C TYR A 163 -5.95 -3.14 13.61
N MET A 164 -4.76 -2.57 13.80
CA MET A 164 -3.85 -2.29 12.69
C MET A 164 -3.26 -3.56 12.07
N MET A 165 -3.12 -4.64 12.82
CA MET A 165 -2.60 -5.93 12.34
C MET A 165 -3.66 -6.78 11.63
N PHE A 166 -4.90 -6.74 12.09
CA PHE A 166 -5.95 -7.68 11.65
C PHE A 166 -7.21 -7.00 11.08
N GLY A 167 -7.32 -5.68 11.16
CA GLY A 167 -8.47 -4.90 10.71
C GLY A 167 -8.34 -4.32 9.31
N ASP A 168 -9.40 -3.67 8.85
CA ASP A 168 -9.53 -3.13 7.49
C ASP A 168 -8.84 -1.76 7.32
N GLY A 169 -7.56 -1.68 7.65
CA GLY A 169 -6.73 -0.48 7.48
C GLY A 169 -7.00 0.59 8.55
N PHE A 170 -7.34 1.82 8.14
CA PHE A 170 -7.45 2.98 9.04
C PHE A 170 -8.90 3.44 9.28
N SER A 171 -9.88 2.74 8.73
CA SER A 171 -11.29 3.17 8.70
C SER A 171 -11.92 3.31 10.08
N GLU A 172 -11.62 2.40 11.01
CA GLU A 172 -12.16 2.38 12.38
C GLU A 172 -11.17 2.94 13.41
N LEU A 173 -9.99 3.42 12.97
CA LEU A 173 -8.99 3.92 13.90
C LEU A 173 -9.44 5.20 14.61
N GLY A 174 -10.16 6.09 13.91
CA GLY A 174 -10.75 7.30 14.51
C GLY A 174 -11.75 6.98 15.64
N PRO A 175 -12.82 6.20 15.36
CA PRO A 175 -13.74 5.71 16.39
C PRO A 175 -13.05 4.96 17.54
N LEU A 176 -12.02 4.17 17.25
CA LEU A 176 -11.24 3.45 18.26
C LEU A 176 -10.46 4.40 19.17
N MET A 177 -9.84 5.43 18.60
CA MET A 177 -9.16 6.48 19.37
C MET A 177 -10.15 7.27 20.24
N GLU A 178 -11.31 7.63 19.69
CA GLU A 178 -12.37 8.33 20.44
C GLU A 178 -12.91 7.49 21.61
N LYS A 179 -13.10 6.18 21.40
CA LYS A 179 -13.52 5.22 22.45
C LYS A 179 -12.59 5.27 23.66
N HIS A 180 -11.29 5.41 23.43
CA HIS A 180 -10.27 5.47 24.48
C HIS A 180 -9.93 6.89 24.93
N GLY A 181 -10.63 7.91 24.40
CA GLY A 181 -10.38 9.30 24.75
C GLY A 181 -9.05 9.87 24.25
N LEU A 182 -8.47 9.26 23.20
CA LEU A 182 -7.21 9.70 22.58
C LEU A 182 -7.46 10.91 21.67
N LEU A 183 -7.61 12.08 22.28
CA LEU A 183 -7.81 13.35 21.60
C LEU A 183 -6.46 14.04 21.39
N PHE A 184 -6.01 14.07 20.14
CA PHE A 184 -4.75 14.69 19.75
C PHE A 184 -4.95 16.09 19.19
N GLU A 185 -4.00 16.98 19.46
CA GLU A 185 -3.83 18.20 18.65
C GLU A 185 -3.41 17.84 17.21
N PRO A 186 -3.81 18.61 16.18
CA PRO A 186 -3.59 18.23 14.77
C PRO A 186 -2.15 17.88 14.39
N ASP A 187 -1.17 18.61 14.93
CA ASP A 187 0.26 18.37 14.64
C ASP A 187 0.81 17.11 15.34
N VAL A 188 0.28 16.79 16.52
CA VAL A 188 0.64 15.59 17.30
C VAL A 188 -0.01 14.35 16.68
N LEU A 189 -1.24 14.48 16.21
CA LEU A 189 -1.98 13.42 15.51
C LEU A 189 -1.23 12.90 14.28
N LYS A 190 -0.64 13.81 13.50
CA LYS A 190 0.17 13.43 12.34
C LYS A 190 1.39 12.59 12.76
N SER A 191 2.07 12.99 13.83
CA SER A 191 3.24 12.27 14.34
C SER A 191 2.86 10.87 14.83
N PHE A 192 1.71 10.73 15.48
CA PHE A 192 1.14 9.44 15.86
C PHE A 192 0.88 8.55 14.64
N PHE A 193 0.24 9.08 13.59
CA PHE A 193 0.00 8.32 12.36
C PHE A 193 1.29 7.90 11.67
N ASP A 194 2.30 8.77 11.62
CA ASP A 194 3.60 8.42 11.05
C ASP A 194 4.22 7.23 11.81
N LEU A 195 4.16 7.22 13.16
CA LEU A 195 4.62 6.09 13.98
C LEU A 195 3.84 4.80 13.69
N LEU A 196 2.51 4.86 13.62
CA LEU A 196 1.67 3.71 13.30
C LEU A 196 1.99 3.13 11.91
N VAL A 197 2.12 4.00 10.91
CA VAL A 197 2.48 3.58 9.54
C VAL A 197 3.87 2.95 9.52
N HIS A 198 4.81 3.48 10.29
CA HIS A 198 6.14 2.88 10.43
C HIS A 198 6.07 1.50 11.10
N ALA A 199 5.29 1.33 12.16
CA ALA A 199 5.15 0.06 12.86
C ALA A 199 4.49 -1.01 11.99
N VAL A 200 3.39 -0.67 11.30
CA VAL A 200 2.70 -1.60 10.38
C VAL A 200 3.60 -2.01 9.22
N ASN A 201 4.29 -1.07 8.57
CA ASN A 201 5.14 -1.39 7.41
C ASN A 201 6.37 -2.24 7.75
N ASN A 202 6.77 -2.28 9.02
CA ASN A 202 7.87 -3.10 9.53
C ASN A 202 7.39 -4.33 10.31
N THR A 203 6.08 -4.64 10.27
CA THR A 203 5.54 -5.87 10.83
C THR A 203 5.52 -6.95 9.77
N ARG A 204 5.93 -8.17 10.12
CA ARG A 204 5.89 -9.33 9.21
C ARG A 204 4.42 -9.72 8.98
N ILE A 205 4.03 -9.93 7.74
CA ILE A 205 2.65 -10.33 7.38
C ILE A 205 2.63 -11.60 6.54
N TRP A 206 1.54 -12.35 6.67
CA TRP A 206 1.40 -13.67 6.05
C TRP A 206 1.36 -13.58 4.52
N GLU A 207 0.67 -12.59 3.97
CA GLU A 207 0.50 -12.39 2.52
C GLU A 207 1.85 -12.20 1.81
N ASN A 208 2.87 -11.79 2.54
CA ASN A 208 4.22 -11.53 2.05
C ASN A 208 5.20 -12.67 2.36
N ASN A 209 4.70 -13.89 2.66
CA ASN A 209 5.52 -15.02 3.10
C ASN A 209 6.47 -14.65 4.25
N GLY A 210 5.96 -13.91 5.24
CA GLY A 210 6.72 -13.50 6.41
C GLY A 210 7.65 -12.30 6.18
N HIS A 211 7.73 -11.72 4.99
CA HIS A 211 8.40 -10.43 4.83
C HIS A 211 7.55 -9.27 5.36
N THR A 212 8.21 -8.21 5.82
CA THR A 212 7.51 -6.95 6.10
C THR A 212 7.10 -6.26 4.79
N PRO A 213 6.06 -5.40 4.80
CA PRO A 213 5.76 -4.55 3.63
C PRO A 213 6.96 -3.72 3.15
N ALA A 214 7.80 -3.24 4.07
CA ALA A 214 9.02 -2.51 3.73
C ALA A 214 10.06 -3.39 3.01
N GLU A 215 10.35 -4.59 3.53
CA GLU A 215 11.27 -5.54 2.89
C GLU A 215 10.77 -5.98 1.52
N MET A 216 9.46 -6.26 1.38
CA MET A 216 8.88 -6.65 0.09
C MET A 216 9.00 -5.57 -0.96
N LEU A 217 8.86 -4.30 -0.55
CA LEU A 217 9.06 -3.17 -1.45
C LEU A 217 10.50 -3.15 -1.98
N GLU A 218 11.49 -3.40 -1.12
CA GLU A 218 12.91 -3.46 -1.51
C GLU A 218 13.21 -4.63 -2.45
N ILE A 219 12.67 -5.83 -2.14
CA ILE A 219 12.91 -7.03 -2.94
C ILE A 219 12.25 -6.93 -4.32
N MET A 220 10.99 -6.46 -4.37
CA MET A 220 10.26 -6.32 -5.64
C MET A 220 10.77 -5.14 -6.48
N GLY A 221 11.43 -4.16 -5.87
CA GLY A 221 12.10 -3.05 -6.55
C GLY A 221 13.44 -3.40 -7.23
N SER A 222 13.96 -4.62 -7.05
CA SER A 222 15.31 -5.02 -7.44
C SER A 222 15.35 -6.13 -8.52
N GLY A 223 14.75 -5.90 -9.69
CA GLY A 223 14.79 -6.84 -10.84
C GLY A 223 15.84 -6.46 -11.91
N PRO A 224 16.50 -7.43 -12.61
CA PRO A 224 17.56 -7.14 -13.58
C PRO A 224 17.04 -6.86 -15.01
N ASP A 225 17.61 -5.82 -15.63
CA ASP A 225 17.65 -5.43 -17.06
C ASP A 225 16.33 -5.27 -17.86
N LYS A 226 15.98 -4.01 -18.22
CA LYS A 226 16.02 -3.48 -19.62
C LYS A 226 15.37 -2.09 -19.82
N VAL A 227 16.11 -1.24 -20.56
CA VAL A 227 15.73 -0.01 -21.33
C VAL A 227 15.34 1.21 -20.48
N ILE A 228 15.89 2.39 -20.84
CA ILE A 228 15.46 3.70 -20.32
C ILE A 228 13.99 3.88 -20.72
N ASP A 229 13.08 3.50 -19.83
CA ASP A 229 11.65 3.79 -19.89
C ASP A 229 11.46 5.06 -19.06
N PHE A 230 11.02 6.15 -19.68
CA PHE A 230 10.64 7.36 -18.95
C PHE A 230 9.60 7.00 -17.88
N PRO A 231 9.52 7.73 -16.74
CA PRO A 231 8.69 7.39 -15.60
C PRO A 231 7.22 7.10 -15.96
N ARG A 232 6.89 5.87 -16.34
CA ARG A 232 5.54 5.37 -16.17
C ARG A 232 5.39 5.24 -14.69
N VAL A 233 4.42 5.93 -14.10
CA VAL A 233 4.05 5.77 -12.69
C VAL A 233 3.79 4.27 -12.47
N GLN A 234 4.80 3.54 -12.01
CA GLN A 234 4.66 2.15 -11.62
C GLN A 234 3.72 2.13 -10.41
N GLY A 235 2.52 1.63 -10.63
CA GLY A 235 1.42 1.68 -9.65
C GLY A 235 0.06 1.29 -10.25
N ALA A 236 -0.11 1.44 -11.57
CA ALA A 236 -1.28 0.89 -12.25
C ALA A 236 -1.18 -0.65 -12.30
N VAL A 237 -1.86 -1.35 -11.40
CA VAL A 237 -2.15 -2.78 -11.58
C VAL A 237 -2.80 -2.93 -12.96
N LYS A 238 -2.30 -3.82 -13.81
CA LYS A 238 -2.90 -4.05 -15.12
C LYS A 238 -4.30 -4.65 -14.94
N VAL A 239 -5.32 -3.80 -14.99
CA VAL A 239 -6.71 -4.21 -14.87
C VAL A 239 -7.07 -5.10 -16.07
N GLY A 240 -7.56 -6.31 -15.78
CA GLY A 240 -8.05 -7.21 -16.82
C GLY A 240 -9.16 -6.55 -17.65
N ARG A 241 -9.07 -6.59 -18.99
CA ARG A 241 -10.04 -5.96 -19.91
C ARG A 241 -11.51 -6.29 -19.61
N ASN A 242 -11.79 -7.49 -19.10
CA ASN A 242 -13.14 -7.96 -18.78
C ASN A 242 -13.51 -7.84 -17.30
N SER A 243 -12.58 -7.45 -16.42
CA SER A 243 -12.83 -7.24 -14.99
C SER A 243 -13.76 -6.04 -14.76
N PRO A 244 -14.47 -5.98 -13.62
CA PRO A 244 -15.17 -4.77 -13.19
C PRO A 244 -14.22 -3.58 -13.20
N CYS A 245 -14.69 -2.44 -13.71
CA CYS A 245 -13.88 -1.24 -13.80
C CYS A 245 -13.59 -0.70 -12.39
N PRO A 246 -12.32 -0.39 -12.05
CA PRO A 246 -11.95 0.05 -10.71
C PRO A 246 -12.57 1.39 -10.31
N CYS A 247 -13.06 2.19 -11.28
CA CYS A 247 -13.77 3.44 -11.00
C CYS A 247 -15.18 3.26 -10.38
N GLY A 248 -15.63 2.02 -10.16
CA GLY A 248 -16.92 1.75 -9.51
C GLY A 248 -18.14 1.91 -10.43
N SER A 249 -17.94 2.11 -11.74
CA SER A 249 -19.05 2.33 -12.71
C SER A 249 -19.97 1.13 -12.94
N GLY A 250 -19.64 -0.05 -12.39
CA GLY A 250 -20.34 -1.31 -12.65
C GLY A 250 -20.13 -1.90 -14.05
N LYS A 251 -19.39 -1.22 -14.93
CA LYS A 251 -19.06 -1.68 -16.30
C LYS A 251 -17.78 -2.52 -16.30
N LYS A 252 -17.61 -3.35 -17.34
CA LYS A 252 -16.29 -3.98 -17.62
C LYS A 252 -15.27 -2.90 -17.98
N TYR A 253 -14.02 -3.06 -17.56
CA TYR A 253 -12.95 -2.09 -17.79
C TYR A 253 -12.82 -1.64 -19.25
N LYS A 254 -12.88 -2.57 -20.23
CA LYS A 254 -12.87 -2.26 -21.67
C LYS A 254 -14.01 -1.37 -22.17
N HIS A 255 -15.09 -1.23 -21.40
CA HIS A 255 -16.26 -0.41 -21.72
C HIS A 255 -16.34 0.84 -20.83
N CYS A 256 -15.31 1.12 -20.03
CA CYS A 256 -15.23 2.26 -19.14
C CYS A 256 -13.82 2.89 -19.20
N CYS A 257 -12.99 2.80 -18.16
CA CYS A 257 -11.74 3.57 -18.10
C CYS A 257 -10.73 3.26 -19.22
N ALA A 258 -10.69 2.02 -19.73
CA ALA A 258 -9.81 1.68 -20.85
C ALA A 258 -10.13 2.46 -22.15
N ARG A 259 -11.34 3.03 -22.27
CA ARG A 259 -11.71 3.83 -23.45
C ARG A 259 -10.93 5.16 -23.50
N TYR A 260 -10.62 5.73 -22.34
CA TYR A 260 -9.83 6.96 -22.21
C TYR A 260 -8.35 6.71 -22.52
N GLU A 261 -7.84 5.53 -22.17
CA GLU A 261 -6.48 5.11 -22.56
C GLU A 261 -6.34 4.97 -24.08
N LEU A 262 -7.36 4.37 -24.71
CA LEU A 262 -7.36 4.13 -26.15
C LEU A 262 -7.62 5.40 -26.96
N SER A 263 -8.33 6.40 -26.42
CA SER A 263 -8.55 7.68 -27.13
C SER A 263 -7.27 8.49 -27.22
N GLY A 264 -6.38 8.37 -26.22
CA GLY A 264 -5.14 9.14 -26.13
C GLY A 264 -5.36 10.62 -25.84
N SER A 265 -6.61 11.07 -25.70
CA SER A 265 -6.96 12.48 -25.55
C SER A 265 -7.17 12.88 -24.09
N ALA A 266 -7.27 11.94 -23.15
CA ALA A 266 -7.42 12.25 -21.71
C ALA A 266 -6.08 12.59 -21.01
N GLN A 267 -4.97 12.54 -21.75
CA GLN A 267 -3.62 12.88 -21.34
C GLN A 267 -2.97 13.86 -22.34
N ILE A 268 -1.83 14.43 -21.98
CA ILE A 268 -1.02 15.23 -22.91
C ILE A 268 -0.33 14.31 -23.95
N SER A 269 0.12 14.91 -25.06
CA SER A 269 0.77 14.13 -26.12
C SER A 269 2.10 13.51 -25.63
N GLU A 270 2.58 12.47 -26.32
CA GLU A 270 3.84 11.80 -25.97
C GLU A 270 5.04 12.76 -25.90
N ALA A 271 5.14 13.68 -26.85
CA ALA A 271 6.18 14.71 -26.87
C ALA A 271 6.04 15.70 -25.69
N GLU A 272 4.81 16.06 -25.31
CA GLU A 272 4.55 16.91 -24.16
C GLU A 272 4.83 16.20 -22.82
N SER A 273 4.52 14.90 -22.73
CA SER A 273 4.83 14.06 -21.58
C SER A 273 6.35 13.94 -21.37
N LEU A 274 7.11 13.72 -22.44
CA LEU A 274 8.56 13.70 -22.40
C LEU A 274 9.12 15.04 -21.89
N MET A 275 8.68 16.15 -22.49
CA MET A 275 9.06 17.50 -22.09
C MET A 275 8.73 17.77 -20.60
N PHE A 276 7.54 17.34 -20.15
CA PHE A 276 7.15 17.47 -18.76
C PHE A 276 8.12 16.72 -17.84
N TYR A 277 8.40 15.44 -18.10
CA TYR A 277 9.25 14.62 -17.23
C TYR A 277 10.70 15.08 -17.23
N GLU A 278 11.24 15.53 -18.36
CA GLU A 278 12.58 16.14 -18.43
C GLU A 278 12.67 17.37 -17.52
N THR A 279 11.71 18.29 -17.67
CA THR A 279 11.64 19.53 -16.86
C THR A 279 11.44 19.21 -15.38
N TRP A 280 10.48 18.34 -15.08
CA TRP A 280 10.09 17.98 -13.72
C TRP A 280 11.21 17.25 -12.98
N MET A 281 11.84 16.26 -13.61
CA MET A 281 12.94 15.52 -12.99
C MET A 281 14.19 16.37 -12.83
N GLY A 282 14.48 17.26 -13.78
CA GLY A 282 15.57 18.23 -13.65
C GLY A 282 15.37 19.14 -12.43
N LEU A 283 14.18 19.71 -12.29
CA LEU A 283 13.80 20.56 -11.17
C LEU A 283 13.85 19.81 -9.82
N ILE A 284 13.25 18.63 -9.74
CA ILE A 284 13.21 17.83 -8.52
C ILE A 284 14.62 17.41 -8.08
N ASN A 285 15.47 16.97 -9.02
CA ASN A 285 16.87 16.65 -8.71
C ASN A 285 17.66 17.88 -8.23
N PHE A 286 17.40 19.05 -8.82
CA PHE A 286 18.02 20.29 -8.36
C PHE A 286 17.60 20.63 -6.94
N VAL A 287 16.31 20.60 -6.63
CA VAL A 287 15.78 20.90 -5.29
C VAL A 287 16.36 19.95 -4.25
N ASP A 288 16.41 18.64 -4.55
CA ASP A 288 17.01 17.66 -3.65
C ASP A 288 18.47 17.96 -3.32
N ARG A 289 19.26 18.32 -4.34
CA ARG A 289 20.69 18.65 -4.16
C ARG A 289 20.91 19.98 -3.46
N HIS A 290 20.11 20.99 -3.79
CA HIS A 290 20.22 22.33 -3.26
C HIS A 290 19.82 22.39 -1.78
N GLU A 291 18.74 21.70 -1.42
CA GLU A 291 18.18 21.67 -0.06
C GLU A 291 18.63 20.45 0.76
N HIS A 292 19.44 19.56 0.17
CA HIS A 292 19.94 18.33 0.80
C HIS A 292 18.84 17.42 1.39
N VAL A 293 17.70 17.30 0.70
CA VAL A 293 16.48 16.68 1.25
C VAL A 293 16.66 15.19 1.53
N THR A 294 17.22 14.43 0.58
CA THR A 294 17.30 12.95 0.68
C THR A 294 18.66 12.43 1.14
N LYS A 295 19.67 13.30 1.29
CA LYS A 295 21.10 13.01 1.60
C LYS A 295 21.83 12.09 0.59
N ARG A 296 21.12 11.23 -0.14
CA ARG A 296 21.68 10.22 -1.09
C ARG A 296 21.49 10.61 -2.55
N GLY A 297 20.66 11.62 -2.86
CA GLY A 297 20.29 11.95 -4.22
C GLY A 297 19.07 11.13 -4.68
N ILE A 298 18.29 11.69 -5.60
CA ILE A 298 17.25 10.95 -6.32
C ILE A 298 17.91 10.19 -7.48
N ASP A 299 17.73 8.86 -7.50
CA ASP A 299 18.20 8.03 -8.59
C ASP A 299 17.22 8.14 -9.78
N PRO A 300 17.65 8.64 -10.95
CA PRO A 300 16.80 8.71 -12.12
C PRO A 300 16.36 7.33 -12.65
N TYR A 301 17.02 6.25 -12.23
CA TYR A 301 16.71 4.87 -12.60
C TYR A 301 15.93 4.12 -11.51
N ASN A 302 15.84 4.66 -10.30
CA ASN A 302 15.08 4.10 -9.18
C ASN A 302 14.27 5.19 -8.46
N LEU A 303 13.04 5.37 -8.93
CA LEU A 303 12.15 6.47 -8.55
C LEU A 303 11.38 6.12 -7.26
N ASP A 304 12.06 6.22 -6.12
CA ASP A 304 11.38 6.13 -4.82
C ASP A 304 10.38 7.29 -4.69
N GLN A 305 9.09 6.98 -4.86
CA GLN A 305 8.01 7.96 -4.79
C GLN A 305 7.92 8.67 -3.42
N LYS A 306 8.39 8.04 -2.33
CA LYS A 306 8.43 8.67 -1.00
C LYS A 306 9.49 9.76 -0.95
N LEU A 307 10.66 9.54 -1.55
CA LEU A 307 11.72 10.55 -1.64
C LEU A 307 11.30 11.71 -2.54
N ILE A 308 10.73 11.40 -3.70
CA ILE A 308 10.23 12.44 -4.62
C ILE A 308 9.12 13.25 -3.95
N TYR A 309 8.20 12.63 -3.19
CA TYR A 309 7.19 13.36 -2.41
C TYR A 309 7.80 14.31 -1.38
N LYS A 310 8.86 13.90 -0.66
CA LYS A 310 9.57 14.79 0.28
C LYS A 310 10.14 16.01 -0.43
N VAL A 311 10.76 15.80 -1.59
CA VAL A 311 11.39 16.86 -2.37
C VAL A 311 10.36 17.78 -3.01
N ARG A 312 9.25 17.23 -3.55
CA ARG A 312 8.12 18.01 -4.08
C ARG A 312 7.53 18.91 -3.00
N LYS A 313 7.44 18.43 -1.75
CA LYS A 313 6.90 19.21 -0.64
C LYS A 313 7.76 20.45 -0.39
N VAL A 314 9.09 20.28 -0.35
CA VAL A 314 10.05 21.39 -0.20
C VAL A 314 9.94 22.39 -1.35
N LEU A 315 9.85 21.90 -2.60
CA LEU A 315 9.66 22.75 -3.78
C LEU A 315 8.42 23.64 -3.65
N TRP A 316 7.29 23.04 -3.28
CA TRP A 316 6.01 23.75 -3.24
C TRP A 316 5.83 24.64 -2.01
N GLU A 317 6.52 24.34 -0.89
CA GLU A 317 6.65 25.23 0.26
C GLU A 317 7.58 26.41 -0.03
N ASN A 318 8.53 26.25 -0.95
CA ASN A 318 9.45 27.31 -1.40
C ASN A 318 9.58 27.39 -2.93
N PRO A 319 8.56 27.94 -3.65
CA PRO A 319 8.58 28.03 -5.11
C PRO A 319 9.72 28.89 -5.68
N SER A 320 10.39 29.70 -4.85
CA SER A 320 11.56 30.48 -5.27
C SER A 320 12.76 29.61 -5.67
N LEU A 321 12.77 28.32 -5.32
CA LEU A 321 13.77 27.35 -5.79
C LEU A 321 13.74 27.18 -7.31
N ILE A 322 12.61 27.44 -7.96
CA ILE A 322 12.50 27.47 -9.42
C ILE A 322 13.35 28.61 -10.01
N ASP A 323 13.40 29.77 -9.35
CA ASP A 323 14.24 30.90 -9.79
C ASP A 323 15.74 30.58 -9.69
N HIS A 324 16.13 29.74 -8.72
CA HIS A 324 17.50 29.23 -8.57
C HIS A 324 17.82 28.20 -9.66
N TYR A 325 16.92 27.25 -9.91
CA TYR A 325 17.08 26.25 -10.98
C TYR A 325 17.27 26.89 -12.36
N ILE A 326 16.42 27.88 -12.70
CA ILE A 326 16.51 28.64 -13.96
C ILE A 326 17.84 29.39 -14.10
N ARG A 327 18.40 29.88 -12.99
CA ARG A 327 19.65 30.66 -13.00
C ARG A 327 20.88 29.78 -13.16
N ASP A 328 20.87 28.62 -12.49
CA ASP A 328 22.04 27.76 -12.37
C ASP A 328 22.16 26.77 -13.54
N MET A 329 21.05 26.48 -14.23
CA MET A 329 21.00 25.54 -15.35
C MET A 329 20.87 26.23 -16.70
N ALA A 330 21.51 25.65 -17.73
CA ALA A 330 21.37 26.10 -19.11
C ALA A 330 20.13 25.46 -19.76
N LEU A 331 18.96 26.05 -19.52
CA LEU A 331 17.67 25.53 -19.99
C LEU A 331 17.19 26.22 -21.29
N PRO A 332 16.44 25.53 -22.17
CA PRO A 332 15.75 26.15 -23.30
C PRO A 332 14.70 27.19 -22.86
N GLN A 333 14.43 28.18 -23.71
CA GLN A 333 13.47 29.25 -23.39
C GLN A 333 12.05 28.72 -23.09
N GLU A 334 11.61 27.69 -23.80
CA GLU A 334 10.29 27.06 -23.58
C GLU A 334 10.17 26.44 -22.18
N GLU A 335 11.26 25.82 -21.68
CA GLU A 335 11.31 25.25 -20.33
C GLU A 335 11.34 26.36 -19.27
N ILE A 336 12.09 27.44 -19.50
CA ILE A 336 12.13 28.62 -18.61
C ILE A 336 10.73 29.24 -18.48
N ASP A 337 10.00 29.39 -19.57
CA ASP A 337 8.66 29.99 -19.56
C ASP A 337 7.65 29.09 -18.82
N LEU A 338 7.75 27.77 -19.01
CA LEU A 338 6.96 26.79 -18.27
C LEU A 338 7.23 26.85 -16.76
N LEU A 339 8.51 26.82 -16.36
CA LEU A 339 8.93 26.90 -14.97
C LEU A 339 8.49 28.19 -14.29
N ARG A 340 8.62 29.34 -14.98
CA ARG A 340 8.10 30.63 -14.47
C ARG A 340 6.60 30.62 -14.27
N SER A 341 5.86 29.94 -15.15
CA SER A 341 4.43 29.73 -14.96
C SER A 341 4.16 28.93 -13.70
N TRP A 342 4.82 27.78 -13.50
CA TRP A 342 4.66 26.96 -12.29
C TRP A 342 5.04 27.68 -11.00
N ARG A 343 6.04 28.56 -11.04
CA ARG A 343 6.49 29.35 -9.89
C ARG A 343 5.42 30.29 -9.34
N THR A 344 4.52 30.76 -10.18
CA THR A 344 3.50 31.76 -9.81
C THR A 344 2.06 31.26 -9.90
N LYS A 345 1.83 30.19 -10.66
CA LYS A 345 0.50 29.66 -10.97
C LYS A 345 0.48 28.17 -10.65
N PHE A 346 0.34 27.83 -9.38
CA PHE A 346 0.08 26.46 -8.93
C PHE A 346 -1.01 26.48 -7.87
N TRP A 347 -1.78 25.39 -7.76
CA TRP A 347 -2.83 25.27 -6.75
C TRP A 347 -2.71 23.94 -6.02
N ILE A 348 -2.49 24.01 -4.71
CA ILE A 348 -2.36 22.83 -3.85
C ILE A 348 -3.62 22.72 -3.03
N ASP A 349 -4.34 21.62 -3.19
CA ASP A 349 -5.55 21.37 -2.42
C ASP A 349 -5.93 19.90 -2.42
N LYS A 350 -7.00 19.61 -1.70
CA LYS A 350 -7.74 18.36 -1.78
C LYS A 350 -8.88 18.53 -2.77
N PHE A 351 -8.90 17.67 -3.78
CA PHE A 351 -9.90 17.67 -4.83
C PHE A 351 -10.68 16.38 -4.82
N LEU A 352 -11.97 16.45 -5.11
CA LEU A 352 -12.80 15.28 -5.32
C LEU A 352 -12.83 14.97 -6.81
N ILE A 353 -12.27 13.84 -7.24
CA ILE A 353 -12.48 13.37 -8.62
C ILE A 353 -13.88 12.79 -8.68
N VAL A 354 -14.74 13.38 -9.51
CA VAL A 354 -16.17 13.06 -9.58
C VAL A 354 -16.57 12.37 -10.88
N GLU A 355 -15.79 12.55 -11.95
CA GLU A 355 -16.11 12.02 -13.29
C GLU A 355 -14.84 11.86 -14.14
N TYR A 356 -14.87 10.91 -15.08
CA TYR A 356 -13.93 10.82 -16.18
C TYR A 356 -14.62 11.13 -17.52
N ARG A 357 -14.08 12.07 -18.29
CA ARG A 357 -14.55 12.45 -19.64
C ARG A 357 -13.53 12.03 -20.69
N ASP A 358 -13.94 12.08 -21.96
CA ASP A 358 -13.08 11.64 -23.08
C ASP A 358 -11.76 12.46 -23.15
N GLU A 359 -11.77 13.74 -22.75
CA GLU A 359 -10.62 14.66 -22.86
C GLU A 359 -9.84 14.90 -21.55
N TYR A 360 -10.41 14.58 -20.38
CA TYR A 360 -9.83 14.87 -19.06
C TYR A 360 -10.62 14.22 -17.92
N ALA A 361 -10.04 14.17 -16.72
CA ALA A 361 -10.74 13.88 -15.48
C ALA A 361 -11.32 15.17 -14.87
N VAL A 362 -12.48 15.08 -14.21
CA VAL A 362 -13.17 16.21 -13.59
C VAL A 362 -12.88 16.21 -12.09
N PHE A 363 -12.19 17.23 -11.64
CA PHE A 363 -11.85 17.48 -10.25
C PHE A 363 -12.81 18.55 -9.72
N LEU A 364 -13.47 18.28 -8.61
CA LEU A 364 -14.28 19.22 -7.87
C LEU A 364 -13.42 19.78 -6.72
N GLY A 365 -13.33 21.09 -6.63
CA GLY A 365 -12.67 21.80 -5.54
C GLY A 365 -13.28 23.18 -5.36
N THR A 366 -12.63 24.02 -4.56
CA THR A 366 -13.01 25.43 -4.38
C THR A 366 -12.06 26.36 -5.13
N ASN A 367 -12.52 27.52 -5.55
CA ASN A 367 -11.64 28.61 -6.01
C ASN A 367 -11.15 29.47 -4.84
N SER A 368 -10.38 30.53 -5.14
CA SER A 368 -9.90 31.51 -4.16
C SER A 368 -11.01 32.25 -3.39
N GLU A 369 -12.22 32.29 -3.92
CA GLU A 369 -13.41 32.89 -3.29
C GLU A 369 -14.23 31.87 -2.47
N GLY A 370 -13.83 30.59 -2.44
CA GLY A 370 -14.52 29.53 -1.71
C GLY A 370 -15.73 28.93 -2.45
N GLU A 371 -15.91 29.25 -3.73
CA GLU A 371 -16.98 28.72 -4.56
C GLU A 371 -16.60 27.36 -5.14
N ASN A 372 -17.56 26.43 -5.21
CA ASN A 372 -17.35 25.12 -5.82
C ASN A 372 -17.13 25.26 -7.33
N ARG A 373 -16.00 24.74 -7.83
CA ARG A 373 -15.61 24.78 -9.25
C ARG A 373 -15.20 23.40 -9.73
N LEU A 374 -15.36 23.18 -11.04
CA LEU A 374 -14.91 21.98 -11.74
C LEU A 374 -13.67 22.27 -12.56
N TYR A 375 -12.67 21.42 -12.41
CA TYR A 375 -11.39 21.51 -13.08
C TYR A 375 -11.19 20.29 -13.99
N GLY A 376 -10.93 20.54 -15.27
CA GLY A 376 -10.66 19.50 -16.25
C GLY A 376 -9.17 19.22 -16.31
N VAL A 377 -8.73 18.15 -15.64
CA VAL A 377 -7.31 17.80 -15.47
C VAL A 377 -6.92 16.67 -16.40
N LYS A 378 -5.91 16.90 -17.25
CA LYS A 378 -5.33 15.88 -18.13
C LYS A 378 -4.29 15.04 -17.41
N GLY A 379 -4.20 13.78 -17.84
CA GLY A 379 -3.08 12.89 -17.56
C GLY A 379 -1.75 13.38 -18.15
N ILE A 380 -0.64 12.86 -17.66
CA ILE A 380 0.70 13.17 -18.19
C ILE A 380 1.08 12.08 -19.20
N SER A 381 1.59 10.93 -18.75
CA SER A 381 1.85 9.77 -19.59
C SER A 381 0.59 8.95 -19.88
N GLU A 382 -0.33 8.90 -18.90
CA GLU A 382 -1.55 8.11 -18.93
C GLU A 382 -2.72 8.94 -18.38
N PRO A 383 -3.97 8.65 -18.78
CA PRO A 383 -5.15 9.30 -18.21
C PRO A 383 -5.20 9.15 -16.68
N VAL A 384 -5.74 10.15 -15.99
CA VAL A 384 -5.92 10.10 -14.52
C VAL A 384 -6.71 8.87 -14.05
N SER A 385 -7.66 8.39 -14.86
CA SER A 385 -8.42 7.17 -14.55
C SER A 385 -7.54 5.92 -14.40
N SER A 386 -6.43 5.87 -15.13
CA SER A 386 -5.48 4.76 -15.12
C SER A 386 -4.50 4.86 -13.96
N VAL A 387 -4.24 6.09 -13.50
CA VAL A 387 -3.38 6.40 -12.35
C VAL A 387 -4.10 6.15 -11.02
N VAL A 388 -5.38 6.55 -10.90
CA VAL A 388 -6.10 6.54 -9.62
C VAL A 388 -6.76 5.19 -9.29
N GLN A 389 -7.30 4.49 -10.30
CA GLN A 389 -7.93 3.17 -10.19
C GLN A 389 -8.78 2.94 -8.92
N SER A 390 -9.59 3.93 -8.55
CA SER A 390 -10.42 3.88 -7.33
C SER A 390 -11.87 4.25 -7.64
N PRO A 391 -12.86 3.73 -6.88
CA PRO A 391 -14.26 4.09 -7.04
C PRO A 391 -14.47 5.60 -6.93
N LEU A 392 -15.33 6.17 -7.78
CA LEU A 392 -15.71 7.57 -7.70
C LEU A 392 -16.92 7.77 -6.75
N PRO A 393 -17.01 8.91 -6.05
CA PRO A 393 -16.00 9.97 -6.01
C PRO A 393 -14.80 9.60 -5.13
N VAL A 394 -13.60 10.07 -5.50
CA VAL A 394 -12.35 9.83 -4.76
C VAL A 394 -11.67 11.15 -4.41
N LEU A 395 -11.30 11.32 -3.15
CA LEU A 395 -10.59 12.51 -2.68
C LEU A 395 -9.09 12.33 -2.88
N VAL A 396 -8.47 13.29 -3.55
CA VAL A 396 -7.04 13.29 -3.86
C VAL A 396 -6.40 14.60 -3.39
N GLU A 397 -5.22 14.51 -2.79
CA GLU A 397 -4.33 15.67 -2.64
C GLU A 397 -3.52 15.80 -3.94
N ALA A 398 -3.56 16.99 -4.56
CA ALA A 398 -2.91 17.25 -5.84
C ALA A 398 -2.36 18.67 -5.91
N VAL A 399 -1.31 18.85 -6.71
CA VAL A 399 -0.88 20.18 -7.16
C VAL A 399 -1.30 20.34 -8.61
N LEU A 400 -2.24 21.23 -8.89
CA LEU A 400 -2.65 21.55 -10.25
C LEU A 400 -1.70 22.58 -10.84
N LEU A 401 -1.27 22.35 -12.09
CA LEU A 401 -0.30 23.16 -12.81
C LEU A 401 -0.78 23.51 -14.22
N PRO A 402 -0.54 24.74 -14.70
CA PRO A 402 -0.70 25.06 -16.11
C PRO A 402 0.39 24.35 -16.91
N PHE A 403 0.01 23.79 -18.05
CA PHE A 403 0.95 23.23 -19.02
C PHE A 403 0.48 23.57 -20.42
N LYS A 404 1.13 24.58 -21.03
CA LYS A 404 0.68 25.17 -22.29
C LYS A 404 -0.78 25.64 -22.16
N ASP A 405 -1.67 25.11 -22.99
CA ASP A 405 -3.10 25.43 -23.01
C ASP A 405 -3.97 24.48 -22.17
N LYS A 406 -3.35 23.66 -21.31
CA LYS A 406 -3.97 22.56 -20.56
C LYS A 406 -3.73 22.72 -19.05
N LEU A 407 -4.55 22.02 -18.28
CA LEU A 407 -4.41 21.83 -16.84
C LEU A 407 -3.95 20.41 -16.56
N ILE A 408 -2.83 20.26 -15.84
CA ILE A 408 -2.27 18.97 -15.44
C ILE A 408 -2.00 18.97 -13.93
N TYR A 409 -1.38 17.90 -13.43
CA TYR A 409 -0.87 17.80 -12.07
C TYR A 409 0.67 17.62 -12.09
N ASP A 410 1.31 17.72 -10.93
CA ASP A 410 2.77 17.64 -10.76
C ASP A 410 3.34 16.20 -10.80
N SER A 411 2.71 15.30 -11.53
CA SER A 411 2.99 13.85 -11.53
C SER A 411 2.69 13.13 -10.20
N PHE A 412 2.16 13.82 -9.18
CA PHE A 412 1.71 13.20 -7.94
C PHE A 412 0.22 13.43 -7.69
N LEU A 413 -0.52 12.33 -7.62
CA LEU A 413 -1.87 12.28 -7.09
C LEU A 413 -1.83 11.35 -5.88
N LYS A 414 -2.24 11.84 -4.71
CA LYS A 414 -2.33 11.04 -3.49
C LYS A 414 -3.80 10.80 -3.17
N PRO A 415 -4.38 9.65 -3.55
CA PRO A 415 -5.69 9.25 -3.05
C PRO A 415 -5.65 9.18 -1.53
N LEU A 416 -6.64 9.81 -0.89
CA LEU A 416 -6.84 9.69 0.55
C LEU A 416 -7.75 8.48 0.80
N PRO A 417 -7.36 7.52 1.67
CA PRO A 417 -8.13 6.31 1.94
C PRO A 417 -9.34 6.62 2.84
N VAL A 418 -10.27 7.43 2.33
CA VAL A 418 -11.46 7.89 3.04
C VAL A 418 -12.69 7.29 2.38
N SER A 419 -13.46 6.50 3.13
CA SER A 419 -14.78 6.05 2.72
C SER A 419 -15.84 7.08 3.10
N PHE A 420 -16.70 7.43 2.15
CA PHE A 420 -17.77 8.40 2.38
C PHE A 420 -19.09 7.71 2.70
N GLY A 421 -19.65 8.02 3.88
CA GLY A 421 -21.03 7.68 4.21
C GLY A 421 -22.05 8.48 3.38
N ASP A 422 -23.32 8.08 3.43
CA ASP A 422 -24.36 8.62 2.53
C ASP A 422 -24.58 10.14 2.68
N GLY A 423 -24.40 10.70 3.88
CA GLY A 423 -24.49 12.15 4.10
C GLY A 423 -23.39 12.94 3.39
N ALA A 424 -22.14 12.46 3.42
CA ALA A 424 -21.02 13.09 2.71
C ALA A 424 -21.19 12.98 1.20
N ARG A 425 -21.69 11.84 0.70
CA ARG A 425 -22.01 11.67 -0.73
C ARG A 425 -23.09 12.64 -1.20
N ALA A 426 -24.14 12.87 -0.39
CA ALA A 426 -25.17 13.85 -0.70
C ALA A 426 -24.62 15.29 -0.77
N LEU A 427 -23.72 15.65 0.16
CA LEU A 427 -23.04 16.95 0.15
C LEU A 427 -22.18 17.13 -1.10
N PHE A 428 -21.41 16.10 -1.49
CA PHE A 428 -20.58 16.17 -2.69
C PHE A 428 -21.40 16.28 -3.96
N GLU A 429 -22.55 15.59 -4.03
CA GLU A 429 -23.48 15.75 -5.15
C GLU A 429 -24.02 17.19 -5.19
N GLU A 430 -24.40 17.78 -4.05
CA GLU A 430 -24.82 19.18 -3.99
C GLU A 430 -23.71 20.15 -4.45
N MET A 431 -22.48 19.95 -3.97
CA MET A 431 -21.31 20.74 -4.38
C MET A 431 -21.06 20.61 -5.88
N HIS A 432 -21.15 19.39 -6.42
CA HIS A 432 -20.99 19.11 -7.85
C HIS A 432 -22.10 19.81 -8.66
N GLN A 433 -23.35 19.78 -8.22
CA GLN A 433 -24.45 20.45 -8.91
C GLN A 433 -24.28 21.97 -8.92
N LYS A 434 -23.89 22.58 -7.80
CA LYS A 434 -23.54 24.02 -7.73
C LYS A 434 -22.39 24.35 -8.68
N ALA A 435 -21.36 23.51 -8.74
CA ALA A 435 -20.20 23.74 -9.60
C ALA A 435 -20.53 23.63 -11.10
N LYS A 436 -21.58 22.89 -11.50
CA LYS A 436 -22.03 22.78 -12.90
C LYS A 436 -22.64 24.07 -13.46
N GLU A 437 -23.00 25.04 -12.62
CA GLU A 437 -23.45 26.36 -13.07
C GLU A 437 -22.34 27.16 -13.75
N TYR A 438 -21.09 26.72 -13.57
CA TYR A 438 -19.91 27.33 -14.14
C TYR A 438 -19.26 26.43 -15.21
N PRO A 439 -18.57 27.01 -16.21
CA PRO A 439 -17.80 26.22 -17.16
C PRO A 439 -16.69 25.44 -16.44
N VAL A 440 -16.35 24.25 -16.95
CA VAL A 440 -15.22 23.48 -16.45
C VAL A 440 -13.93 24.21 -16.80
N THR A 441 -13.19 24.63 -15.77
CA THR A 441 -11.91 25.31 -15.94
C THR A 441 -10.86 24.29 -16.42
N THR A 442 -10.32 24.53 -17.60
CA THR A 442 -9.28 23.68 -18.23
C THR A 442 -7.93 24.39 -18.35
N ARG A 443 -7.85 25.63 -17.84
CA ARG A 443 -6.66 26.49 -17.84
C ARG A 443 -6.54 27.19 -16.50
N LEU A 444 -5.34 27.19 -15.92
CA LEU A 444 -5.12 27.70 -14.56
C LEU A 444 -5.23 29.24 -14.45
N GLU A 445 -5.28 29.94 -15.58
CA GLU A 445 -5.43 31.41 -15.67
C GLU A 445 -6.79 31.92 -15.15
N GLU A 446 -7.72 31.01 -14.84
CA GLU A 446 -9.04 31.30 -14.29
C GLU A 446 -9.15 31.01 -12.77
N ILE A 447 -8.06 30.57 -12.12
CA ILE A 447 -8.07 30.03 -10.73
C ILE A 447 -7.50 31.03 -9.70
N THR A 448 -6.69 32.01 -10.12
CA THR A 448 -6.09 33.04 -9.26
C THR A 448 -6.79 34.38 -9.34
#